data_AF-A0A940JU43-F1
#
_entry.id   AF-A0A940JU43-F1
#
_cell.length_a   1.000
_cell.length_b   1.000
_cell.length_c   1.000
_cell.angle_alpha   90.00
_cell.angle_beta   90.00
_cell.angle_gamma   90.00
#
_symmetry.space_group_name_H-M   'P 1'
#
loop_
_entity.id
_entity.type
_entity.pdbx_description
1 polymer ?
#
loop_
_entity_poly.entity_id
_entity_poly.type
_entity_poly.pdbx_seq_one_letter_code
_entity_poly.pdbx_strand_id
1 'polypeptide(L)'
;MVSKTRMNELVRAHDWAGVKAAVEADPAILAFRDERGRNWLHICCMAKPKGPVEDSIRTADVLLDHLAIDDAAFTEGEFRATPVWHCTANSNTALAKHLLERGASPDHSLFAACYTTISR
;
A
#
# COMPACT_ATOMS: atom_id res chain seq x y z
N MET A 1 -21.28 -9.65 -0.91
CA MET A 1 -20.02 -9.94 -0.20
C MET A 1 -18.93 -10.08 -1.23
N VAL A 2 -17.91 -9.24 -1.15
CA VAL A 2 -16.75 -9.31 -2.06
C VAL A 2 -15.75 -10.31 -1.49
N SER A 3 -15.16 -11.16 -2.34
CA SER A 3 -14.16 -12.11 -1.87
C SER A 3 -12.80 -11.42 -1.66
N LYS A 4 -12.07 -11.83 -0.62
CA LYS A 4 -10.69 -11.35 -0.36
C LYS A 4 -9.77 -11.61 -1.56
N THR A 5 -9.95 -12.75 -2.23
CA THR A 5 -9.21 -13.09 -3.45
C THR A 5 -9.44 -12.06 -4.55
N ARG A 6 -10.71 -11.71 -4.81
CA ARG A 6 -11.06 -10.71 -5.82
C ARG A 6 -10.51 -9.33 -5.47
N MET A 7 -10.64 -8.92 -4.21
CA MET A 7 -10.07 -7.65 -3.73
C MET A 7 -8.54 -7.63 -3.91
N ASN A 8 -7.85 -8.74 -3.60
CA ASN A 8 -6.41 -8.85 -3.78
C ASN A 8 -5.99 -8.68 -5.24
N GLU A 9 -6.71 -9.32 -6.17
CA GLU A 9 -6.47 -9.17 -7.62
C GLU A 9 -6.63 -7.71 -8.07
N LEU A 10 -7.71 -7.05 -7.65
CA LEU A 10 -7.99 -5.66 -8.00
C LEU A 10 -6.90 -4.71 -7.48
N VAL A 11 -6.54 -4.84 -6.21
CA VAL A 11 -5.48 -4.03 -5.58
C VAL A 11 -4.13 -4.27 -6.26
N ARG A 12 -3.78 -5.53 -6.57
CA ARG A 12 -2.53 -5.87 -7.25
C ARG A 12 -2.49 -5.42 -8.72
N ALA A 13 -3.64 -5.24 -9.33
CA ALA A 13 -3.78 -4.71 -10.68
C ALA A 13 -3.85 -3.18 -10.71
N HIS A 14 -3.93 -2.52 -9.56
CA HIS A 14 -4.19 -1.07 -9.43
C HIS A 14 -5.50 -0.65 -10.10
N ASP A 15 -6.52 -1.52 -10.09
CA ASP A 15 -7.86 -1.20 -10.60
C ASP A 15 -8.63 -0.37 -9.57
N TRP A 16 -8.37 0.94 -9.55
CA TRP A 16 -8.96 1.87 -8.59
C TRP A 16 -10.50 1.87 -8.64
N ALA A 17 -11.09 1.69 -9.84
CA ALA A 17 -12.53 1.69 -10.02
C ALA A 17 -13.15 0.42 -9.43
N GLY A 18 -12.53 -0.74 -9.70
CA GLY A 18 -12.94 -2.01 -9.10
C GLY A 18 -12.74 -2.04 -7.59
N VAL A 19 -11.64 -1.49 -7.07
CA VAL A 19 -11.38 -1.36 -5.63
C VAL A 19 -12.45 -0.47 -4.97
N LYS A 20 -12.76 0.68 -5.56
CA LYS A 20 -13.80 1.57 -5.05
C LYS A 20 -15.16 0.88 -4.99
N ALA A 21 -15.58 0.24 -6.08
CA ALA A 21 -16.84 -0.50 -6.13
C ALA A 21 -16.87 -1.66 -5.12
N ALA A 22 -15.75 -2.33 -4.90
CA ALA A 22 -15.64 -3.41 -3.91
C ALA A 22 -15.80 -2.90 -2.47
N VAL A 23 -15.20 -1.76 -2.14
CA VAL A 23 -15.33 -1.12 -0.82
C VAL A 23 -16.74 -0.61 -0.60
N GLU A 24 -17.36 0.03 -1.60
CA GLU A 24 -18.74 0.51 -1.52
C GLU A 24 -19.74 -0.65 -1.35
N ALA A 25 -19.51 -1.77 -2.03
CA ALA A 25 -20.37 -2.95 -1.93
C ALA A 25 -20.20 -3.71 -0.60
N ASP A 26 -19.01 -3.67 0.01
CA ASP A 26 -18.70 -4.41 1.23
C ASP A 26 -17.58 -3.73 2.05
N PRO A 27 -17.91 -2.71 2.88
CA PRO A 27 -16.92 -1.98 3.65
C PRO A 27 -16.12 -2.86 4.63
N ALA A 28 -16.70 -3.99 5.07
CA ALA A 28 -16.03 -4.92 5.97
C ALA A 28 -14.78 -5.57 5.34
N ILE A 29 -14.66 -5.55 4.01
CA ILE A 29 -13.45 -6.00 3.30
C ILE A 29 -12.19 -5.25 3.79
N LEU A 30 -12.31 -3.98 4.22
CA LEU A 30 -11.19 -3.13 4.66
C LEU A 30 -10.56 -3.59 5.99
N ALA A 31 -11.30 -4.33 6.82
CA ALA A 31 -10.79 -4.89 8.06
C ALA A 31 -9.79 -6.04 7.83
N PHE A 32 -9.62 -6.49 6.59
CA PHE A 32 -8.67 -7.53 6.24
C PHE A 32 -7.23 -7.16 6.61
N ARG A 33 -6.54 -8.12 7.22
CA ARG A 33 -5.09 -8.18 7.41
C ARG A 33 -4.65 -9.59 7.02
N ASP A 34 -3.50 -9.72 6.37
CA ASP A 34 -2.92 -11.04 6.08
C ASP A 34 -2.08 -11.57 7.25
N GLU A 35 -1.50 -12.77 7.10
CA GLU A 35 -0.67 -13.43 8.13
C GLU A 35 0.56 -12.61 8.56
N ARG A 36 0.98 -11.64 7.74
CA ARG A 36 2.09 -10.74 8.01
C ARG A 36 1.62 -9.37 8.49
N GLY A 37 0.34 -9.25 8.85
CA GLY A 37 -0.30 -8.02 9.32
C GLY A 37 -0.55 -6.97 8.23
N ARG A 38 -0.36 -7.30 6.95
CA ARG A 38 -0.50 -6.33 5.86
C ARG A 38 -1.97 -6.09 5.53
N ASN A 39 -2.33 -4.82 5.41
CA ASN A 39 -3.62 -4.37 4.87
C ASN A 39 -3.57 -4.19 3.34
N TRP A 40 -4.70 -3.75 2.74
CA TRP A 40 -4.77 -3.51 1.30
C TRP A 40 -3.82 -2.41 0.80
N LEU A 41 -3.58 -1.36 1.59
CA LEU A 41 -2.65 -0.29 1.22
C LEU A 41 -1.22 -0.83 1.13
N HIS A 42 -0.79 -1.69 2.06
CA HIS A 42 0.50 -2.38 1.97
C HIS A 42 0.61 -3.22 0.68
N ILE A 43 -0.45 -3.96 0.34
CA ILE A 43 -0.46 -4.79 -0.88
C ILE A 43 -0.38 -3.92 -2.14
N CYS A 44 -1.09 -2.78 -2.16
CA CYS A 44 -1.03 -1.78 -3.23
C CYS A 44 0.40 -1.25 -3.41
N CYS A 45 1.08 -0.95 -2.30
CA CYS A 45 2.46 -0.45 -2.26
C CYS A 45 3.49 -1.48 -2.75
N MET A 46 3.23 -2.76 -2.51
CA MET A 46 4.09 -3.87 -2.96
C MET A 46 3.89 -4.24 -4.43
N ALA A 47 2.72 -3.96 -5.00
CA ALA A 47 2.43 -4.30 -6.39
C ALA A 47 3.19 -3.35 -7.34
N LYS A 48 3.85 -3.92 -8.34
CA LYS A 48 4.42 -3.13 -9.43
C LYS A 48 3.30 -2.69 -10.37
N PRO A 49 3.23 -1.39 -10.73
CA PRO A 49 2.24 -0.94 -11.70
C PRO A 49 2.42 -1.67 -13.03
N LYS A 50 1.33 -2.29 -13.49
CA LYS A 50 1.27 -2.94 -14.82
C LYS A 50 0.69 -2.01 -15.89
N GLY A 51 0.09 -0.91 -15.47
CA GLY A 51 -0.50 0.13 -16.31
C GLY A 51 0.01 1.52 -15.91
N PRO A 52 -0.77 2.58 -16.16
CA PRO A 52 -0.44 3.94 -15.74
C PRO A 52 -0.09 4.01 -14.26
N VAL A 53 0.96 4.77 -13.93
CA VAL A 53 1.41 4.95 -12.54
C VAL A 53 0.32 5.65 -11.71
N GLU A 54 -0.44 6.52 -12.36
CA GLU A 54 -1.57 7.27 -11.82
C GLU A 54 -2.66 6.36 -11.27
N ASP A 55 -2.86 5.16 -11.84
CA ASP A 55 -3.85 4.20 -11.35
C ASP A 55 -3.43 3.62 -9.99
N SER A 56 -2.12 3.46 -9.76
CA SER A 56 -1.60 3.05 -8.44
C SER A 56 -1.82 4.12 -7.38
N ILE A 57 -1.68 5.39 -7.76
CA ILE A 57 -1.94 6.55 -6.89
C ILE A 57 -3.43 6.63 -6.57
N ARG A 58 -4.31 6.54 -7.57
CA ARG A 58 -5.77 6.55 -7.37
C ARG A 58 -6.24 5.38 -6.52
N THR A 59 -5.67 4.20 -6.72
CA THR A 59 -5.98 3.02 -5.90
C THR A 59 -5.59 3.26 -4.44
N ALA A 60 -4.41 3.84 -4.20
CA ALA A 60 -3.99 4.20 -2.86
C ALA A 60 -4.89 5.28 -2.24
N ASP A 61 -5.31 6.30 -3.00
CA ASP A 61 -6.23 7.34 -2.51
C ASP A 61 -7.58 6.74 -2.07
N VAL A 62 -8.17 5.86 -2.88
CA VAL A 62 -9.42 5.15 -2.50
C VAL A 62 -9.24 4.36 -1.20
N LEU A 63 -8.08 3.74 -0.98
CA LEU A 63 -7.80 3.00 0.25
C LEU A 63 -7.55 3.95 1.43
N LEU A 64 -6.89 5.09 1.21
CA LEU A 64 -6.58 6.11 2.23
C LEU A 64 -7.79 6.88 2.72
N ASP A 65 -8.88 6.92 1.95
CA ASP A 65 -10.17 7.46 2.41
C ASP A 65 -10.72 6.68 3.63
N HIS A 66 -10.20 5.47 3.88
CA HIS A 66 -10.65 4.60 4.96
C HIS A 66 -9.54 4.00 5.84
N LEU A 67 -8.31 3.91 5.33
CA LEU A 67 -7.17 3.30 6.02
C LEU A 67 -6.18 4.37 6.47
N ALA A 68 -5.53 4.13 7.61
CA ALA A 68 -4.48 5.02 8.09
C ALA A 68 -3.22 4.90 7.22
N ILE A 69 -2.63 6.05 6.89
CA ILE A 69 -1.46 6.18 6.01
C ILE A 69 -0.18 5.56 6.60
N ASP A 70 -0.08 5.51 7.94
CA ASP A 70 1.06 4.98 8.70
C ASP A 70 0.73 3.69 9.46
N ASP A 71 -0.36 2.99 9.09
CA ASP A 71 -0.68 1.70 9.69
C ASP A 71 0.46 0.71 9.43
N ALA A 72 1.07 0.15 10.47
CA ALA A 72 2.23 -0.71 10.33
C ALA A 72 1.81 -2.16 10.17
N ALA A 73 2.30 -2.85 9.13
CA ALA A 73 2.06 -4.28 8.96
C ALA A 73 2.73 -5.11 10.05
N PHE A 74 3.91 -4.68 10.50
CA PHE A 74 4.71 -5.35 11.51
C PHE A 74 5.60 -4.34 12.23
N THR A 75 5.91 -4.61 13.49
CA THR A 75 6.78 -3.80 14.33
C THR A 75 7.84 -4.66 15.03
N GLU A 76 9.10 -4.24 15.01
CA GLU A 76 10.21 -4.89 15.71
C GLU A 76 11.02 -3.87 16.51
N GLY A 77 10.78 -3.80 17.82
CA GLY A 77 11.31 -2.69 18.63
C GLY A 77 10.81 -1.34 18.11
N GLU A 78 11.73 -0.44 17.76
CA GLU A 78 11.43 0.86 17.14
C GLU A 78 11.06 0.72 15.64
N PHE A 79 11.38 -0.40 14.99
CA PHE A 79 11.13 -0.57 13.56
C PHE A 79 9.64 -0.75 13.25
N ARG A 80 9.15 -0.08 12.21
CA ARG A 80 7.76 -0.18 11.73
C ARG A 80 7.73 -0.36 10.21
N ALA A 81 7.15 -1.46 9.75
CA ALA A 81 6.93 -1.71 8.32
C ALA A 81 5.67 -0.97 7.85
N THR A 82 5.82 0.33 7.55
CA THR A 82 4.74 1.21 7.06
C THR A 82 4.49 1.03 5.56
N PRO A 83 3.40 1.59 5.00
CA PRO A 83 3.13 1.56 3.57
C PRO A 83 4.27 2.19 2.74
N VAL A 84 4.89 3.28 3.21
CA VAL A 84 6.03 3.93 2.55
C VAL A 84 7.27 3.01 2.52
N TRP A 85 7.54 2.26 3.60
CA TRP A 85 8.59 1.25 3.61
C TRP A 85 8.36 0.18 2.52
N HIS A 86 7.11 -0.25 2.35
CA HIS A 86 6.76 -1.20 1.30
C HIS A 86 6.92 -0.62 -0.12
N CYS A 87 6.57 0.65 -0.35
CA CYS A 87 6.82 1.30 -1.64
C CYS A 87 8.31 1.37 -1.97
N THR A 88 9.13 1.81 -1.02
CA THR A 88 10.58 1.99 -1.21
C THR A 88 11.28 0.65 -1.46
N ALA A 89 10.95 -0.38 -0.69
CA ALA A 89 11.45 -1.74 -0.89
C ALA A 89 11.12 -2.33 -2.27
N ASN A 90 10.00 -1.93 -2.88
CA ASN A 90 9.57 -2.42 -4.19
C ASN A 90 9.87 -1.45 -5.35
N SER A 91 10.62 -0.38 -5.09
CA SER A 91 10.95 0.67 -6.08
C SER A 91 9.72 1.37 -6.70
N ASN A 92 8.59 1.46 -5.96
CA ASN A 92 7.42 2.23 -6.39
C ASN A 92 7.56 3.69 -5.92
N THR A 93 8.49 4.42 -6.55
CA THR A 93 8.92 5.76 -6.14
C THR A 93 7.83 6.81 -6.31
N ALA A 94 7.00 6.71 -7.33
CA ALA A 94 5.91 7.65 -7.56
C ALA A 94 4.85 7.56 -6.45
N LEU A 95 4.45 6.34 -6.07
CA LEU A 95 3.53 6.15 -4.97
C LEU A 95 4.17 6.52 -3.62
N ALA A 96 5.45 6.19 -3.40
CA ALA A 96 6.17 6.62 -2.20
C ALA A 96 6.15 8.15 -2.05
N LYS A 97 6.45 8.87 -3.14
CA LYS A 97 6.42 10.33 -3.17
C LYS A 97 5.04 10.88 -2.84
N HIS A 98 3.99 10.31 -3.45
CA HIS A 98 2.60 10.70 -3.18
C HIS A 98 2.21 10.50 -1.70
N LEU A 99 2.57 9.37 -1.10
CA LEU A 99 2.29 9.12 0.32
C LEU A 99 3.01 10.13 1.23
N LEU A 100 4.27 10.45 0.93
CA LEU A 100 5.04 11.46 1.66
C LEU A 100 4.42 12.87 1.52
N GLU A 101 3.98 13.24 0.32
CA GLU A 101 3.27 14.51 0.07
C GLU A 101 1.94 14.60 0.84
N ARG A 102 1.29 13.46 1.09
CA ARG A 102 0.08 13.37 1.93
C ARG A 102 0.37 13.33 3.44
N GLY A 103 1.63 13.40 3.85
CA GLY A 103 2.04 13.47 5.25
C GLY A 103 2.36 12.12 5.89
N ALA A 104 2.59 11.06 5.11
CA ALA A 104 3.13 9.81 5.64
C ALA A 104 4.48 10.04 6.30
N SER A 105 4.75 9.37 7.43
CA SER A 105 6.04 9.52 8.09
C SER A 105 7.16 8.86 7.26
N PRO A 106 8.25 9.59 6.94
CA PRO A 106 9.43 9.00 6.31
C PRO A 106 10.26 8.14 7.29
N ASP A 107 9.94 8.17 8.58
CA ASP A 107 10.67 7.45 9.61
C ASP A 107 10.70 5.94 9.30
N HIS A 108 11.86 5.32 9.51
CA HIS A 108 12.14 3.91 9.18
C HIS A 108 12.05 3.53 7.68
N SER A 109 11.58 4.42 6.80
CA SER A 109 11.54 4.21 5.34
C SER A 109 12.87 4.58 4.65
N LEU A 110 13.63 5.50 5.25
CA LEU A 110 14.98 5.87 4.79
C LEU A 110 15.95 4.68 4.79
N PHE A 111 15.87 3.79 5.78
CA PHE A 111 16.69 2.57 5.82
C PHE A 111 16.43 1.63 4.64
N ALA A 112 15.19 1.52 4.15
CA ALA A 112 14.84 0.73 2.98
C ALA A 112 15.40 1.33 1.66
N ALA A 113 15.38 2.66 1.55
CA ALA A 113 15.99 3.36 0.42
C ALA A 113 17.52 3.16 0.39
N CYS A 114 18.20 3.20 1.55
CA CYS A 114 19.64 2.94 1.63
C CYS A 114 19.99 1.48 1.26
N TYR A 115 19.24 0.49 1.75
CA TYR A 115 19.54 -0.93 1.48
C TYR A 115 19.34 -1.32 0.01
N THR A 116 18.32 -0.76 -0.65
CA THR A 116 18.04 -1.02 -2.08
C THR A 116 19.07 -0.39 -3.02
N THR A 117 19.79 0.64 -2.58
CA THR A 117 20.84 1.32 -3.37
C THR A 117 22.20 0.62 -3.28
N ILE A 118 22.47 -0.11 -2.18
CA ILE A 118 23.74 -0.82 -1.95
C ILE A 118 23.73 -2.23 -2.58
N SER A 119 22.56 -2.85 -2.78
CA SER A 119 22.43 -4.20 -3.34
C SER A 119 22.25 -4.25 -4.87
N ARG A 120 22.70 -3.24 -5.61
CA ARG A 120 22.71 -3.22 -7.09
C ARG A 120 24.11 -3.33 -7.66
#